data_AF-A0A0F9G9W4-F1
#
_entry.id   AF-A0A0F9G9W4-F1
#
_cell.length_a   1.000
_cell.length_b   1.000
_cell.length_c   1.000
_cell.angle_alpha   90.00
_cell.angle_beta   90.00
_cell.angle_gamma   90.00
#
_symmetry.space_group_name_H-M   'P 1'
#
loop_
_entity.id
_entity.type
_entity.pdbx_description
1 polymer ?
#
loop_
_entity_poly.entity_id
_entity_poly.type
_entity_poly.pdbx_seq_one_letter_code
_entity_poly.pdbx_strand_id
1 'polypeptide(L)'
;MAEEEYNDDDVAPEDINSLREDMNQEDVRQRTTNEALNSSGGVKKDSNFLHIQISNSEMLEKLEHFYRGDTWGKDGEGNYGWIAPTNNDLVTFNDFGVSTMMDIVTKYIDKNTTLSYYNEDRINEIMGDLGDELILLILSNYKQMGMDSYFKKTKFRIVIVTTIHMIESAYRRALRGKTMEELNQSRVVGQFGNLGRENQPQAIPRQSRIGGFFQHR
;
A
#
# COMPACT_ATOMS: atom_id res chain seq x y z
N MET A 1 20.72 37.06 14.79
CA MET A 1 20.39 35.67 14.39
C MET A 1 21.70 34.92 14.51
N ALA A 2 21.86 34.15 15.58
CA ALA A 2 23.06 33.35 15.78
C ALA A 2 22.83 32.01 15.07
N GLU A 3 23.75 31.64 14.19
CA GLU A 3 23.77 30.33 13.54
C GLU A 3 24.24 29.32 14.59
N GLU A 4 23.33 28.47 15.07
CA GLU A 4 23.70 27.29 15.85
C GLU A 4 24.34 26.29 14.87
N GLU A 5 25.67 26.27 14.87
CA GLU A 5 26.47 25.24 14.19
C GLU A 5 26.11 23.87 14.79
N TYR A 6 25.49 23.02 13.97
CA TYR A 6 25.18 21.65 14.33
C TYR A 6 26.48 20.85 14.41
N ASN A 7 26.85 20.42 15.61
CA ASN A 7 28.06 19.64 15.87
C ASN A 7 27.74 18.16 15.64
N ASP A 8 28.29 17.59 14.56
CA ASP A 8 28.05 16.18 14.14
C ASP A 8 28.66 15.15 15.13
N ASP A 9 29.43 15.60 16.12
CA ASP A 9 30.14 14.76 17.09
C ASP A 9 29.31 14.40 18.35
N ASP A 10 28.09 14.93 18.52
CA ASP A 10 27.25 14.67 19.70
C ASP A 10 26.34 13.43 19.58
N VAL A 11 26.43 12.67 18.48
CA VAL A 11 25.68 11.41 18.35
C VAL A 11 26.41 10.32 19.13
N ALA A 12 25.96 10.09 20.37
CA ALA A 12 26.50 9.05 21.22
C ALA A 12 26.40 7.68 20.49
N PRO A 13 27.49 6.89 20.40
CA PRO A 13 27.48 5.59 19.71
C PRO A 13 26.48 4.59 20.30
N GLU A 14 25.98 4.85 21.51
CA GLU A 14 24.91 4.08 22.17
C GLU A 14 23.55 4.22 21.45
N ASP A 15 23.24 5.38 20.87
CA ASP A 15 21.99 5.63 20.13
C ASP A 15 21.95 4.94 18.76
N ILE A 16 23.12 4.75 18.14
CA ILE A 16 23.22 4.03 16.86
C ILE A 16 22.98 2.53 17.06
N ASN A 17 23.40 1.98 18.20
CA ASN A 17 23.23 0.57 18.51
C ASN A 17 21.77 0.24 18.90
N SER A 18 21.08 1.11 19.64
CA SER A 18 19.66 0.93 19.96
C SER A 18 18.78 0.97 18.70
N LEU A 19 19.04 1.90 17.78
CA LEU A 19 18.35 1.98 16.47
C LEU A 19 18.56 0.71 15.62
N ARG A 20 19.74 0.09 15.68
CA ARG A 20 20.02 -1.17 14.98
C ARG A 20 19.31 -2.36 15.62
N GLU A 21 19.19 -2.38 16.94
CA GLU A 21 18.45 -3.41 17.66
C GLU A 21 16.94 -3.33 17.38
N ASP A 22 16.37 -2.13 17.37
CA ASP A 22 14.96 -1.90 17.04
C ASP A 22 14.64 -2.35 15.61
N MET A 23 15.49 -1.97 14.64
CA MET A 23 15.32 -2.37 13.24
C MET A 23 15.40 -3.90 13.06
N ASN A 24 16.32 -4.58 13.77
CA ASN A 24 16.42 -6.04 13.75
C ASN A 24 15.21 -6.72 14.40
N GLN A 25 14.64 -6.14 15.46
CA GLN A 25 13.43 -6.67 16.10
C GLN A 25 12.20 -6.53 15.20
N GLU A 26 12.08 -5.41 14.47
CA GLU A 26 11.01 -5.23 13.50
C GLU A 26 11.11 -6.22 12.33
N ASP A 27 12.31 -6.45 11.80
CA ASP A 27 12.55 -7.44 10.74
C ASP A 27 12.18 -8.87 11.20
N VAL A 28 12.54 -9.23 12.43
CA VAL A 28 12.18 -10.53 13.02
C VAL A 28 10.67 -10.62 13.22
N ARG A 29 10.01 -9.55 13.69
CA ARG A 29 8.55 -9.50 13.82
C ARG A 29 7.86 -9.66 12.46
N GLN A 30 8.28 -8.93 11.44
CA GLN A 30 7.71 -9.05 10.09
C GLN A 30 7.85 -10.47 9.53
N ARG A 31 9.03 -11.10 9.70
CA ARG A 31 9.23 -12.50 9.29
C ARG A 31 8.33 -13.46 10.05
N THR A 32 8.22 -13.29 11.37
CA THR A 32 7.38 -14.15 12.22
C THR A 32 5.89 -13.97 11.90
N THR A 33 5.43 -12.76 11.62
CA THR A 33 4.06 -12.49 11.20
C THR A 33 3.76 -13.13 9.84
N ASN A 34 4.69 -13.04 8.89
CA ASN A 34 4.56 -13.68 7.58
C ASN A 34 4.54 -15.21 7.67
N GLU A 35 5.35 -15.81 8.55
CA GLU A 35 5.37 -17.26 8.78
C GLU A 35 4.11 -17.75 9.50
N ALA A 36 3.62 -17.01 10.51
CA ALA A 36 2.36 -17.33 11.20
C ALA A 36 1.13 -17.19 10.28
N LEU A 37 1.18 -16.28 9.30
CA LEU A 37 0.17 -16.18 8.25
C LEU A 37 0.20 -17.39 7.30
N ASN A 38 1.35 -17.99 7.06
CA ASN A 38 1.51 -19.12 6.15
C ASN A 38 1.16 -20.47 6.79
N SER A 39 1.24 -20.60 8.11
CA SER A 39 1.05 -21.89 8.81
C SER A 39 -0.39 -22.23 9.22
N SER A 40 -1.33 -21.29 9.12
CA SER A 40 -2.63 -21.38 9.83
C SER A 40 -3.90 -21.42 8.96
N GLY A 41 -3.84 -21.56 7.63
CA GLY A 41 -5.05 -21.47 6.80
C GLY A 41 -5.09 -22.36 5.57
N GLY A 42 -5.78 -23.50 5.67
CA GLY A 42 -6.15 -24.34 4.53
C GLY A 42 -7.05 -23.61 3.52
N VAL A 43 -6.59 -23.55 2.27
CA VAL A 43 -7.37 -23.60 1.00
C VAL A 43 -8.35 -22.44 0.69
N LYS A 44 -8.41 -21.34 1.45
CA LYS A 44 -9.20 -20.14 1.07
C LYS A 44 -8.44 -18.81 1.02
N LYS A 45 -7.10 -18.81 1.16
CA LYS A 45 -6.31 -17.58 1.32
C LYS A 45 -5.82 -16.96 -0.01
N ASP A 46 -5.68 -17.76 -1.07
CA ASP A 46 -5.01 -17.31 -2.31
C ASP A 46 -5.81 -16.27 -3.09
N SER A 47 -7.15 -16.32 -3.06
CA SER A 47 -7.99 -15.34 -3.75
C SER A 47 -7.90 -13.94 -3.14
N ASN A 48 -7.69 -13.85 -1.82
CA ASN A 48 -7.61 -12.57 -1.13
C ASN A 48 -6.24 -11.91 -1.34
N PHE A 49 -5.16 -12.69 -1.40
CA PHE A 49 -3.82 -12.14 -1.61
C PHE A 49 -3.66 -11.51 -3.00
N LEU A 50 -4.11 -12.18 -4.06
CA LEU A 50 -4.10 -11.63 -5.42
C LEU A 50 -4.99 -10.39 -5.54
N HIS A 51 -6.11 -10.35 -4.83
CA HIS A 51 -6.99 -9.18 -4.82
C HIS A 51 -6.34 -7.97 -4.11
N ILE A 52 -5.58 -8.22 -3.04
CA ILE A 52 -4.85 -7.17 -2.32
C ILE A 52 -3.74 -6.59 -3.20
N GLN A 53 -2.99 -7.43 -3.94
CA GLN A 53 -1.89 -6.95 -4.80
C GLN A 53 -2.33 -6.07 -5.98
N ILE A 54 -3.56 -6.25 -6.48
CA ILE A 54 -4.09 -5.44 -7.59
C ILE A 54 -4.82 -4.19 -7.07
N SER A 55 -5.07 -4.11 -5.76
CA SER A 55 -5.84 -3.01 -5.19
C SER A 55 -5.07 -1.70 -5.30
N ASN A 56 -5.76 -0.66 -5.76
CA ASN A 56 -5.27 0.71 -5.77
C ASN A 56 -5.82 1.54 -4.59
N SER A 57 -6.57 0.92 -3.67
CA SER A 57 -7.26 1.64 -2.58
C SER A 57 -6.30 2.40 -1.67
N GLU A 58 -5.19 1.78 -1.25
CA GLU A 58 -4.20 2.44 -0.37
C GLU A 58 -3.54 3.64 -1.06
N MET A 59 -3.30 3.54 -2.36
CA MET A 59 -2.73 4.61 -3.17
C MET A 59 -3.70 5.81 -3.27
N LEU A 60 -4.99 5.52 -3.48
CA LEU A 60 -6.05 6.52 -3.53
C LEU A 60 -6.27 7.18 -2.17
N GLU A 61 -6.26 6.41 -1.09
CA GLU A 61 -6.39 6.91 0.28
C GLU A 61 -5.23 7.85 0.64
N LYS A 62 -3.99 7.46 0.37
CA LYS A 62 -2.81 8.34 0.55
C LYS A 62 -2.94 9.65 -0.24
N LEU A 63 -3.47 9.58 -1.46
CA LEU A 63 -3.64 10.76 -2.29
C LEU A 63 -4.76 11.67 -1.77
N GLU A 64 -5.86 11.09 -1.26
CA GLU A 64 -6.92 11.86 -0.60
C GLU A 64 -6.36 12.61 0.62
N HIS A 65 -5.64 11.92 1.50
CA HIS A 65 -5.01 12.53 2.66
C HIS A 65 -4.00 13.61 2.26
N PHE A 66 -3.23 13.39 1.20
CA PHE A 66 -2.34 14.41 0.64
C PHE A 66 -3.10 15.66 0.17
N TYR A 67 -4.24 15.51 -0.49
CA TYR A 67 -5.10 16.62 -0.92
C TYR A 67 -5.76 17.37 0.25
N ARG A 68 -6.07 16.67 1.34
CA ARG A 68 -6.54 17.27 2.59
C ARG A 68 -5.42 17.96 3.36
N GLY A 69 -4.17 17.56 3.13
CA GLY A 69 -3.00 18.03 3.87
C GLY A 69 -2.83 17.32 5.21
N ASP A 70 -3.36 16.11 5.33
CA ASP A 70 -3.26 15.29 6.52
C ASP A 70 -1.83 14.75 6.68
N THR A 71 -1.41 14.55 7.92
CA THR A 71 -0.08 14.02 8.25
C THR A 71 -0.20 12.74 9.03
N TRP A 72 0.65 11.75 8.74
CA TRP A 72 0.73 10.52 9.53
C TRP A 72 1.40 10.83 10.87
N GLY A 73 0.72 10.55 11.98
CA GLY A 73 1.24 10.86 13.31
C GLY A 73 0.48 10.17 14.43
N LYS A 74 0.85 10.50 15.66
CA LYS A 74 0.20 10.00 16.88
C LYS A 74 -0.88 10.98 17.34
N ASP A 75 -2.10 10.50 17.52
CA ASP A 75 -3.23 11.30 18.01
C ASP A 75 -3.10 11.61 19.52
N GLY A 76 -4.05 12.39 20.06
CA GLY A 76 -4.07 12.75 21.48
C GLY A 76 -4.32 11.58 22.44
N GLU A 77 -4.77 10.43 21.92
CA GLU A 77 -5.05 9.20 22.69
C GLU A 77 -3.89 8.19 22.60
N GLY A 78 -2.93 8.46 21.72
CA GLY A 78 -1.74 7.67 21.50
C GLY A 78 -1.82 6.64 20.38
N ASN A 79 -2.87 6.67 19.55
CA ASN A 79 -2.99 5.83 18.36
C ASN A 79 -2.28 6.48 17.17
N TYR A 80 -1.76 5.67 16.25
CA TYR A 80 -1.19 6.16 14.99
C TYR A 80 -2.27 6.23 13.90
N GLY A 81 -2.31 7.35 13.18
CA GLY A 81 -3.24 7.53 12.07
C GLY A 81 -3.01 8.83 11.31
N TRP A 82 -3.91 9.11 10.36
CA TRP A 82 -3.95 10.37 9.64
C TRP A 82 -4.54 11.46 10.53
N ILE A 83 -3.77 12.52 10.74
CA ILE A 83 -4.15 13.66 11.58
C ILE A 83 -4.43 14.85 10.68
N ALA A 84 -5.64 15.39 10.78
CA ALA A 84 -6.03 16.59 10.07
C ALA A 84 -5.28 17.82 10.61
N PRO A 85 -4.80 18.72 9.74
CA PRO A 85 -4.07 19.90 10.18
C PRO A 85 -4.99 20.86 10.95
N THR A 86 -4.51 21.38 12.08
CA THR A 86 -5.25 22.37 12.88
C THR A 86 -5.33 23.73 12.18
N ASN A 87 -4.30 24.07 11.40
CA ASN A 87 -4.24 25.33 10.67
C ASN A 87 -4.85 25.17 9.27
N ASN A 88 -5.86 25.98 8.96
CA ASN A 88 -6.54 25.99 7.67
C ASN A 88 -5.59 26.35 6.50
N ASP A 89 -4.49 27.07 6.72
CA ASP A 89 -3.50 27.33 5.67
C ASP A 89 -2.70 26.09 5.26
N LEU A 90 -2.63 25.07 6.12
CA LEU A 90 -1.97 23.81 5.80
C LEU A 90 -2.85 22.90 4.92
N VAL A 91 -4.18 23.05 5.03
CA VAL A 91 -5.16 22.34 4.19
C VAL A 91 -5.00 22.76 2.73
N THR A 92 -4.65 21.80 1.86
CA THR A 92 -4.36 22.09 0.45
C THR A 92 -5.65 22.42 -0.33
N PHE A 93 -6.67 21.56 -0.22
CA PHE A 93 -7.98 21.74 -0.84
C PHE A 93 -9.11 21.65 0.17
N ASN A 94 -10.22 22.32 -0.10
CA ASN A 94 -11.48 22.05 0.58
C ASN A 94 -12.15 20.77 0.05
N ASP A 95 -13.27 20.36 0.64
CA ASP A 95 -13.97 19.13 0.23
C ASP A 95 -14.37 19.11 -1.26
N PHE A 96 -14.72 20.27 -1.84
CA PHE A 96 -15.01 20.39 -3.26
C PHE A 96 -13.78 20.09 -4.12
N GLY A 97 -12.63 20.66 -3.78
CA GLY A 97 -11.37 20.42 -4.49
C GLY A 97 -10.88 18.98 -4.34
N VAL A 98 -10.94 18.42 -3.12
CA VAL A 98 -10.58 17.01 -2.88
C VAL A 98 -11.45 16.09 -3.71
N SER A 99 -12.77 16.27 -3.68
CA SER A 99 -13.73 15.46 -4.45
C SER A 99 -13.46 15.55 -5.95
N THR A 100 -13.29 16.76 -6.48
CA THR A 100 -13.01 16.99 -7.91
C THR A 100 -11.71 16.30 -8.35
N MET A 101 -10.65 16.39 -7.54
CA MET A 101 -9.37 15.75 -7.85
C MET A 101 -9.46 14.22 -7.76
N MET A 102 -10.15 13.69 -6.75
CA MET A 102 -10.36 12.25 -6.61
C MET A 102 -11.22 11.67 -7.74
N ASP A 103 -12.25 12.39 -8.19
CA ASP A 103 -13.07 12.01 -9.34
C ASP A 103 -12.27 11.88 -10.64
N ILE A 104 -11.21 12.67 -10.80
CA ILE A 104 -10.29 12.56 -11.94
C ILE A 104 -9.35 11.39 -11.74
N VAL A 105 -8.66 11.34 -10.60
CA VAL A 105 -7.65 10.30 -10.33
C VAL A 105 -8.25 8.90 -10.45
N THR A 106 -9.44 8.67 -9.88
CA THR A 106 -10.10 7.37 -9.89
C THR A 106 -10.44 6.86 -11.30
N LYS A 107 -10.60 7.76 -12.29
CA LYS A 107 -10.78 7.38 -13.70
C LYS A 107 -9.49 6.87 -14.34
N TYR A 108 -8.33 7.33 -13.88
CA TYR A 108 -7.03 6.92 -14.41
C TYR A 108 -6.41 5.76 -13.61
N ILE A 109 -6.68 5.68 -12.30
CA ILE A 109 -6.21 4.64 -11.40
C ILE A 109 -7.33 3.60 -11.20
N ASP A 110 -7.55 2.77 -12.22
CA ASP A 110 -8.44 1.61 -12.15
C ASP A 110 -7.65 0.29 -12.25
N LYS A 111 -8.24 -0.79 -11.76
CA LYS A 111 -7.74 -2.16 -11.92
C LYS A 111 -7.49 -2.51 -13.38
N ASN A 112 -8.36 -2.03 -14.28
CA ASN A 112 -8.19 -2.26 -15.71
C ASN A 112 -6.93 -1.58 -16.26
N THR A 113 -6.60 -0.39 -15.77
CA THR A 113 -5.34 0.29 -16.11
C THR A 113 -4.15 -0.58 -15.73
N THR A 114 -4.09 -1.06 -14.48
CA THR A 114 -2.99 -1.90 -13.97
C THR A 114 -2.79 -3.21 -14.74
N LEU A 115 -3.87 -3.80 -15.27
CA LEU A 115 -3.85 -5.07 -15.99
C LEU A 115 -3.69 -4.93 -17.51
N SER A 116 -3.65 -3.70 -18.02
CA SER A 116 -3.51 -3.43 -19.45
C SER A 116 -2.09 -3.65 -19.95
N TYR A 117 -1.91 -3.60 -21.27
CA TYR A 117 -0.61 -3.73 -21.94
C TYR A 117 -0.25 -2.37 -22.58
N TYR A 118 0.33 -1.47 -21.79
CA TYR A 118 0.73 -0.16 -22.29
C TYR A 118 2.19 -0.13 -22.73
N ASN A 119 2.44 0.64 -23.79
CA ASN A 119 3.79 1.04 -24.21
C ASN A 119 4.19 2.32 -23.48
N GLU A 120 5.49 2.52 -23.26
CA GLU A 120 6.03 3.68 -22.55
C GLU A 120 5.67 5.00 -23.23
N ASP A 121 5.80 5.09 -24.55
CA ASP A 121 5.40 6.28 -25.32
C ASP A 121 3.93 6.65 -25.08
N ARG A 122 3.05 5.64 -25.06
CA ARG A 122 1.62 5.86 -24.81
C ARG A 122 1.35 6.35 -23.38
N ILE A 123 2.10 5.85 -22.38
CA ILE A 123 1.99 6.34 -21.01
C ILE A 123 2.41 7.80 -20.95
N ASN A 124 3.53 8.16 -21.59
CA ASN A 124 4.04 9.54 -21.59
C ASN A 124 3.07 10.52 -22.28
N GLU A 125 2.44 10.12 -23.39
CA GLU A 125 1.37 10.89 -24.03
C GLU A 125 0.21 11.16 -23.06
N ILE A 126 -0.31 10.11 -22.42
CA ILE A 126 -1.43 10.23 -21.47
C ILE A 126 -1.03 11.13 -20.30
N MET A 127 0.19 11.00 -19.77
CA MET A 127 0.65 11.83 -18.65
C MET A 127 0.82 13.30 -19.05
N GLY A 128 1.28 13.57 -20.27
CA GLY A 128 1.39 14.92 -20.82
C GLY A 128 0.02 15.59 -20.93
N ASP A 129 -0.92 14.93 -21.62
CA ASP A 129 -2.28 15.43 -21.81
C ASP A 129 -2.98 15.65 -20.46
N LEU A 130 -2.87 14.68 -19.55
CA LEU A 130 -3.45 14.78 -18.21
C LEU A 130 -2.83 15.91 -17.38
N GLY A 131 -1.52 16.12 -17.49
CA GLY A 131 -0.84 17.20 -16.78
C GLY A 131 -1.36 18.57 -17.19
N ASP A 132 -1.53 18.80 -18.50
CA ASP A 132 -2.08 20.05 -19.03
C ASP A 132 -3.54 20.26 -18.59
N GLU A 133 -4.37 19.21 -18.61
CA GLU A 133 -5.75 19.27 -18.15
C GLU A 133 -5.86 19.55 -16.64
N LEU A 134 -5.00 18.93 -15.80
CA LEU A 134 -4.97 19.20 -14.37
C LEU A 134 -4.54 20.64 -14.06
N ILE A 135 -3.54 21.16 -14.79
CA ILE A 135 -3.13 22.56 -14.71
C ILE A 135 -4.31 23.48 -15.02
N LEU A 136 -4.98 23.26 -16.15
CA LEU A 136 -6.11 24.08 -16.58
C LEU A 136 -7.26 24.03 -15.59
N LEU A 137 -7.61 22.83 -15.10
CA LEU A 137 -8.68 22.62 -14.13
C LEU A 137 -8.43 23.41 -12.84
N ILE A 138 -7.25 23.23 -12.23
CA ILE A 138 -6.94 23.89 -10.96
C ILE A 138 -6.83 25.39 -11.16
N LEU A 139 -6.18 25.88 -12.22
CA LEU A 139 -6.10 27.33 -12.50
C LEU A 139 -7.48 27.96 -12.75
N SER A 140 -8.41 27.22 -13.34
CA SER A 140 -9.77 27.71 -13.58
C SER A 140 -10.64 27.71 -12.32
N ASN A 141 -10.35 26.82 -11.36
CA ASN A 141 -11.21 26.57 -10.20
C ASN A 141 -10.53 26.82 -8.84
N TYR A 142 -9.31 27.38 -8.79
CA TYR A 142 -8.50 27.44 -7.57
C TYR A 142 -9.23 28.11 -6.39
N LYS A 143 -10.05 29.14 -6.65
CA LYS A 143 -10.88 29.80 -5.63
C LYS A 143 -11.94 28.86 -5.06
N GLN A 144 -12.66 28.15 -5.92
CA GLN A 144 -13.70 27.20 -5.51
C GLN A 144 -13.10 26.00 -4.76
N MET A 145 -11.87 25.61 -5.11
CA MET A 145 -11.10 24.56 -4.45
C MET A 145 -10.49 25.00 -3.11
N GLY A 146 -10.65 26.27 -2.69
CA GLY A 146 -10.16 26.78 -1.41
C GLY A 146 -8.66 27.13 -1.39
N MET A 147 -8.02 27.31 -2.56
CA MET A 147 -6.63 27.76 -2.69
C MET A 147 -6.52 29.30 -2.66
N ASP A 148 -7.16 29.94 -1.67
CA ASP A 148 -7.28 31.40 -1.64
C ASP A 148 -6.00 32.09 -1.14
N SER A 149 -5.29 31.47 -0.21
CA SER A 149 -4.08 32.03 0.39
C SER A 149 -2.85 31.87 -0.52
N TYR A 150 -1.91 32.80 -0.39
CA TYR A 150 -0.66 32.77 -1.16
C TYR A 150 0.11 31.46 -0.94
N PHE A 151 0.17 31.00 0.32
CA PHE A 151 0.83 29.76 0.69
C PHE A 151 0.18 28.51 0.05
N LYS A 152 -1.15 28.46 -0.09
CA LYS A 152 -1.80 27.35 -0.80
C LYS A 152 -1.47 27.38 -2.30
N LYS A 153 -1.44 28.56 -2.91
CA LYS A 153 -1.12 28.72 -4.33
C LYS A 153 0.30 28.28 -4.67
N THR A 154 1.28 28.46 -3.77
CA THR A 154 2.64 27.96 -4.02
C THR A 154 2.70 26.43 -4.05
N LYS A 155 1.76 25.74 -3.39
CA LYS A 155 1.65 24.28 -3.44
C LYS A 155 1.04 23.73 -4.74
N PHE A 156 0.52 24.58 -5.63
CA PHE A 156 -0.08 24.17 -6.91
C PHE A 156 0.80 23.18 -7.69
N ARG A 157 2.09 23.51 -7.84
CA ARG A 157 3.02 22.70 -8.62
C ARG A 157 3.25 21.32 -7.99
N ILE A 158 3.40 21.27 -6.66
CA ILE A 158 3.64 19.99 -5.97
C ILE A 158 2.41 19.10 -6.03
N VAL A 159 1.21 19.68 -5.98
CA VAL A 159 -0.04 18.92 -6.14
C VAL A 159 -0.06 18.21 -7.49
N ILE A 160 0.13 18.96 -8.58
CA ILE A 160 0.09 18.39 -9.94
C ILE A 160 1.13 17.29 -10.12
N VAL A 161 2.39 17.56 -9.74
CA VAL A 161 3.48 16.58 -9.90
C VAL A 161 3.21 15.32 -9.10
N THR A 162 2.78 15.44 -7.84
CA THR A 162 2.44 14.28 -7.00
C THR A 162 1.27 13.50 -7.58
N THR A 163 0.22 14.17 -8.06
CA THR A 163 -0.92 13.51 -8.71
C THR A 163 -0.47 12.73 -9.95
N ILE A 164 0.32 13.34 -10.84
CA ILE A 164 0.83 12.69 -12.05
C ILE A 164 1.71 11.48 -11.67
N HIS A 165 2.64 11.61 -10.73
CA HIS A 165 3.50 10.50 -10.31
C HIS A 165 2.71 9.31 -9.73
N MET A 166 1.63 9.57 -9.00
CA MET A 166 0.79 8.51 -8.45
C MET A 166 0.03 7.78 -9.55
N ILE A 167 -0.49 8.50 -10.53
CA ILE A 167 -1.14 7.92 -11.70
C ILE A 167 -0.12 7.15 -12.56
N GLU A 168 1.03 7.75 -12.85
CA GLU A 168 2.14 7.12 -13.58
C GLU A 168 2.57 5.81 -12.91
N SER A 169 2.65 5.78 -11.57
CA SER A 169 2.97 4.56 -10.82
C SER A 169 1.93 3.45 -11.03
N ALA A 170 0.65 3.78 -11.24
CA ALA A 170 -0.35 2.81 -11.65
C ALA A 170 -0.15 2.32 -13.09
N TYR A 171 0.17 3.21 -14.03
CA TYR A 171 0.46 2.85 -15.41
C TYR A 171 1.75 2.03 -15.58
N ARG A 172 2.80 2.31 -14.79
CA ARG A 172 4.05 1.55 -14.83
C ARG A 172 3.89 0.10 -14.38
N ARG A 173 2.89 -0.21 -13.55
CA ARG A 173 2.52 -1.62 -13.24
C ARG A 173 1.95 -2.34 -14.46
N ALA A 174 1.25 -1.61 -15.33
CA ALA A 174 0.73 -2.10 -16.61
C ALA A 174 1.78 -2.15 -17.74
N LEU A 175 3.00 -1.68 -17.49
CA LEU A 175 4.06 -1.65 -18.49
C LEU A 175 4.35 -3.08 -18.97
N ARG A 176 4.12 -3.33 -20.27
CA ARG A 176 4.28 -4.66 -20.89
C ARG A 176 3.53 -5.76 -20.14
N GLY A 177 2.38 -5.45 -19.53
CA GLY A 177 1.55 -6.41 -18.80
C GLY A 177 2.26 -7.20 -17.71
N LYS A 178 3.36 -6.66 -17.16
CA LYS A 178 4.17 -7.33 -16.13
C LYS A 178 3.33 -7.80 -14.96
N THR A 179 2.41 -6.97 -14.47
CA THR A 179 1.50 -7.39 -13.38
C THR A 179 0.60 -8.56 -13.80
N MET A 180 0.08 -8.59 -15.03
CA MET A 180 -0.72 -9.73 -15.51
C MET A 180 0.12 -11.01 -15.60
N GLU A 181 1.37 -10.92 -16.05
CA GLU A 181 2.31 -12.05 -16.09
C GLU A 181 2.65 -12.56 -14.67
N GLU A 182 2.95 -11.65 -13.74
CA GLU A 182 3.22 -11.98 -12.33
C GLU A 182 2.03 -12.68 -11.66
N LEU A 183 0.80 -12.22 -11.92
CA LEU A 183 -0.42 -12.87 -11.43
C LEU A 183 -0.58 -14.27 -12.01
N ASN A 184 -0.34 -14.44 -13.31
CA ASN A 184 -0.42 -15.74 -13.97
C ASN A 184 0.64 -16.72 -13.42
N GLN A 185 1.88 -16.26 -13.22
CA GLN A 185 2.94 -17.07 -12.62
C GLN A 185 2.60 -17.46 -11.17
N SER A 186 2.08 -16.51 -10.38
CA SER A 186 1.71 -16.75 -8.98
C SER A 186 0.60 -17.81 -8.86
N ARG A 187 -0.36 -17.82 -9.79
CA ARG A 187 -1.43 -18.84 -9.85
C ARG A 187 -0.89 -20.24 -10.11
N VAL A 188 0.15 -20.36 -10.94
CA VAL A 188 0.78 -21.65 -11.26
C VAL A 188 1.49 -22.22 -10.03
N VAL A 189 2.23 -21.39 -9.29
CA VAL A 189 2.97 -21.82 -8.08
C VAL A 189 2.03 -22.31 -6.97
N GLY A 190 0.89 -21.65 -6.75
CA GLY A 190 -0.09 -22.06 -5.74
C GLY A 190 -0.73 -23.43 -6.03
N GLN A 191 -0.87 -23.82 -7.29
CA GLN A 191 -1.47 -25.10 -7.67
C GLN A 191 -0.51 -26.29 -7.49
N PHE A 192 0.80 -26.10 -7.71
CA PHE A 192 1.78 -27.17 -7.54
C PHE A 192 2.12 -27.48 -6.08
N GLY A 193 1.91 -26.54 -5.15
CA GLY A 193 2.15 -26.75 -3.72
C GLY A 193 1.21 -27.77 -3.04
N ASN A 194 0.07 -28.10 -3.67
CA ASN A 194 -0.96 -28.95 -3.05
C ASN A 194 -1.07 -30.36 -3.65
N LEU A 195 -0.34 -30.67 -4.73
CA LEU A 195 -0.39 -31.98 -5.40
C LEU A 195 0.51 -33.06 -4.77
N GLY A 196 1.23 -32.74 -3.68
CA GLY A 196 2.22 -33.64 -3.06
C GLY A 196 1.83 -34.29 -1.74
N ARG A 197 0.63 -34.04 -1.19
CA ARG A 197 0.25 -34.49 0.17
C ARG A 197 -0.93 -35.47 0.26
N GLU A 198 -1.36 -36.07 -0.84
CA GLU A 198 -2.48 -37.02 -0.87
C GLU A 198 -2.04 -38.45 -1.24
N ASN A 199 -0.99 -38.95 -0.58
CA ASN A 199 -0.66 -40.38 -0.54
C ASN A 199 0.25 -40.71 0.66
N GLN A 200 -0.14 -40.30 1.87
CA GLN A 200 0.29 -41.04 3.05
C GLN A 200 -0.76 -42.12 3.32
N PRO A 201 -0.42 -43.42 3.23
CA PRO A 201 -1.35 -44.48 3.60
C PRO A 201 -1.72 -44.28 5.07
N GLN A 202 -3.00 -44.02 5.32
CA GLN A 202 -3.55 -44.01 6.67
C GLN A 202 -3.25 -45.36 7.31
N ALA A 203 -2.40 -45.35 8.34
CA ALA A 203 -2.14 -46.52 9.14
C ALA A 203 -3.45 -46.94 9.80
N ILE A 204 -3.99 -48.07 9.34
CA ILE A 204 -5.17 -48.70 9.92
C ILE A 204 -4.85 -48.97 11.41
N PRO A 205 -5.59 -48.40 12.37
CA PRO A 205 -5.38 -48.70 13.78
C PRO A 205 -5.67 -50.17 14.02
N ARG A 206 -4.64 -50.95 14.35
CA ARG A 206 -4.77 -52.34 14.78
C ARG A 206 -5.56 -52.37 16.08
N GLN A 207 -6.84 -52.74 15.99
CA GLN A 207 -7.63 -53.14 17.17
C GLN A 207 -6.95 -54.35 17.82
N SER A 208 -6.34 -54.13 18.98
CA SER A 208 -5.88 -55.19 19.86
C SER A 208 -7.10 -55.92 20.44
N ARG A 209 -7.48 -57.04 19.81
CA ARG A 209 -8.40 -58.01 20.42
C ARG A 209 -7.70 -58.68 21.60
N ILE A 210 -7.94 -58.17 22.80
CA ILE A 210 -7.67 -58.91 24.04
C ILE A 210 -8.77 -59.98 24.16
N GLY A 211 -8.38 -61.22 23.90
CA GLY A 211 -9.19 -62.41 24.08
C GLY A 211 -9.47 -62.66 25.56
N GLY A 212 -10.63 -63.26 25.82
CA GLY A 212 -11.10 -63.56 27.16
C GLY A 212 -10.33 -64.69 27.84
N PHE A 213 -10.44 -64.71 29.17
CA PHE A 213 -10.19 -65.90 29.97
C PHE A 213 -11.37 -66.12 30.93
N PHE A 214 -11.99 -67.28 30.75
CA PHE A 214 -12.90 -67.93 31.68
C PHE A 214 -12.24 -68.14 33.05
N GLN A 215 -13.03 -68.11 34.13
CA GLN A 215 -13.01 -69.25 35.07
C GLN A 215 -14.30 -69.37 35.90
N HIS A 216 -14.79 -70.60 35.92
CA HIS A 216 -15.85 -71.14 36.76
C HIS A 216 -15.52 -71.08 38.25
N ARG A 217 -16.52 -70.77 39.08
CA ARG A 217 -17.20 -71.75 39.96
C ARG A 217 -18.36 -71.11 40.69
#